data_AF-A0A5R2NDQ7-F1
#
_entry.id   AF-A0A5R2NDQ7-F1
#
_cell.length_a   1.000
_cell.length_b   1.000
_cell.length_c   1.000
_cell.angle_alpha   90.00
_cell.angle_beta   90.00
_cell.angle_gamma   90.00
#
_symmetry.space_group_name_H-M   'P 1'
#
loop_
_entity.id
_entity.type
_entity.pdbx_description
1 polymer ?
#
loop_
_entity_poly.entity_id
_entity_poly.type
_entity_poly.pdbx_seq_one_letter_code
_entity_poly.pdbx_strand_id
1 'polypeptide(L)'
;EFGTGTLDITNGGAVSNAMGTIGWHAGSNGAVTVDGAGSIWTNSSHLFVGDQGTGALNISKGGKVSNLSGILGNLAGSIGTATVDGAGSTWANAALAVGNAGFGALTITNGGAVTSSVGYASYDVGSKGLVTVNGADSTWTNTSDLFIGFQGQGSLTVSNGGAVSNALGYVGDFAGSTGTVFVDGPGSTWSNSADLYVGNLGAGNVTITNGGAISNDTAYVGNSAGSTGMVFVDGAGSTWTNADLFVGSAGTGTLVISHGSTVSSDTGVIGSQAGSTGTVIVDNAGSTWTNSADLFVGDYGTGTLAISHGAVSNGSAIIGAKVGSTGMAFVDGVGATWTNSSSLVLGGYGAGTLAISNGGMVTDAA
;
A
#
# COMPACT_ATOMS: atom_id res chain seq x y z
N GLU A 1 35.51 23.61 1.17
CA GLU A 1 35.64 22.23 0.68
C GLU A 1 34.48 21.43 1.24
N PHE A 2 33.84 20.61 0.42
CA PHE A 2 32.82 19.68 0.90
C PHE A 2 33.53 18.36 1.26
N GLY A 3 33.18 17.79 2.41
CA GLY A 3 33.92 16.69 3.00
C GLY A 3 33.34 15.32 2.66
N THR A 4 34.21 14.34 2.51
CA THR A 4 33.86 12.92 2.52
C THR A 4 34.16 12.33 3.89
N GLY A 5 33.23 11.60 4.50
CA GLY A 5 33.44 10.95 5.80
C GLY A 5 32.94 9.51 5.83
N THR A 6 33.68 8.64 6.52
CA THR A 6 33.29 7.23 6.72
C THR A 6 33.42 6.84 8.18
N LEU A 7 32.50 6.02 8.68
CA LEU A 7 32.59 5.39 10.00
C LEU A 7 32.20 3.91 9.89
N ASP A 8 33.08 3.04 10.36
CA ASP A 8 32.82 1.60 10.43
C ASP A 8 32.70 1.17 11.90
N ILE A 9 31.52 0.67 12.26
CA ILE A 9 31.20 0.09 13.56
C ILE A 9 31.13 -1.42 13.35
N THR A 10 32.24 -2.10 13.64
CA THR A 10 32.43 -3.53 13.36
C THR A 10 32.94 -4.28 14.58
N ASN A 11 32.94 -5.61 14.50
CA ASN A 11 33.53 -6.49 15.52
C ASN A 11 33.01 -6.23 16.95
N GLY A 12 31.72 -5.92 17.10
CA GLY A 12 31.11 -5.64 18.40
C GLY A 12 31.33 -4.21 18.91
N GLY A 13 31.79 -3.29 18.04
CA GLY A 13 31.94 -1.88 18.36
C GLY A 13 30.61 -1.22 18.73
N ALA A 14 30.66 -0.20 19.59
CA ALA A 14 29.48 0.54 20.01
C ALA A 14 29.71 2.05 19.89
N VAL A 15 28.77 2.76 19.28
CA VAL A 15 28.74 4.22 19.20
C VAL A 15 27.42 4.72 19.78
N SER A 16 27.47 5.78 20.58
CA SER A 16 26.29 6.48 21.05
C SER A 16 26.44 7.99 20.97
N ASN A 17 25.37 8.67 20.60
CA ASN A 17 25.34 10.13 20.48
C ASN A 17 23.89 10.63 20.58
N ALA A 18 23.71 11.94 20.74
CA ALA A 18 22.37 12.53 20.74
C ALA A 18 21.77 12.54 19.32
N MET A 19 22.44 13.22 18.39
CA MET A 19 22.03 13.32 17.00
C MET A 19 23.12 12.76 16.08
N GLY A 20 22.74 11.90 15.15
CA GLY A 20 23.63 11.35 14.13
C GLY A 20 23.40 12.06 12.81
N THR A 21 24.46 12.35 12.06
CA THR A 21 24.33 13.00 10.75
C THR A 21 25.36 12.46 9.77
N ILE A 22 24.87 11.91 8.66
CA ILE A 22 25.65 11.40 7.54
C ILE A 22 25.39 12.33 6.34
N GLY A 23 26.41 13.02 5.83
CA GLY A 23 26.23 13.97 4.72
C GLY A 23 25.53 15.27 5.14
N TRP A 24 26.17 16.05 6.03
CA TRP A 24 25.56 17.23 6.67
C TRP A 24 25.28 18.39 5.69
N HIS A 25 26.28 18.84 4.94
CA HIS A 25 26.15 19.99 4.03
C HIS A 25 25.93 19.59 2.57
N ALA A 26 25.34 20.48 1.78
CA ALA A 26 25.21 20.33 0.34
C ALA A 26 26.59 20.02 -0.28
N GLY A 27 26.67 18.99 -1.12
CA GLY A 27 27.93 18.54 -1.73
C GLY A 27 28.83 17.68 -0.84
N SER A 28 28.51 17.47 0.44
CA SER A 28 29.24 16.54 1.32
C SER A 28 28.70 15.11 1.18
N ASN A 29 29.59 14.13 1.33
CA ASN A 29 29.25 12.71 1.23
C ASN A 29 29.65 12.00 2.52
N GLY A 30 28.72 11.27 3.14
CA GLY A 30 28.99 10.45 4.31
C GLY A 30 28.58 9.00 4.10
N ALA A 31 29.28 8.07 4.74
CA ALA A 31 28.86 6.68 4.83
C ALA A 31 29.10 6.14 6.24
N VAL A 32 28.16 5.34 6.76
CA VAL A 32 28.31 4.60 8.01
C VAL A 32 27.98 3.14 7.77
N THR A 33 28.86 2.24 8.25
CA THR A 33 28.65 0.80 8.24
C THR A 33 28.51 0.31 9.68
N VAL A 34 27.45 -0.46 9.96
CA VAL A 34 27.25 -1.19 11.22
C VAL A 34 27.17 -2.68 10.90
N ASP A 35 28.30 -3.36 10.99
CA ASP A 35 28.45 -4.75 10.51
C ASP A 35 28.86 -5.70 11.64
N GLY A 36 28.19 -6.84 11.70
CA GLY A 36 28.50 -7.93 12.63
C GLY A 36 27.70 -7.90 13.93
N ALA A 37 27.51 -9.09 14.49
CA ALA A 37 26.79 -9.27 15.74
C ALA A 37 27.42 -8.45 16.89
N GLY A 38 26.59 -7.71 17.61
CA GLY A 38 27.01 -6.85 18.72
C GLY A 38 27.50 -5.47 18.30
N SER A 39 27.66 -5.20 17.00
CA SER A 39 27.94 -3.84 16.50
C SER A 39 26.69 -2.97 16.64
N ILE A 40 26.80 -1.88 17.40
CA ILE A 40 25.64 -1.06 17.81
C ILE A 40 25.88 0.42 17.54
N TRP A 41 24.90 1.09 16.97
CA TRP A 41 24.83 2.55 16.92
C TRP A 41 23.52 3.07 17.51
N THR A 42 23.62 3.79 18.62
CA THR A 42 22.46 4.34 19.33
C THR A 42 22.43 5.86 19.24
N ASN A 43 21.36 6.42 18.69
CA ASN A 43 21.10 7.86 18.68
C ASN A 43 19.93 8.13 19.63
N SER A 44 20.08 9.00 20.62
CA SER A 44 18.97 9.30 21.54
C SER A 44 17.93 10.27 20.96
N SER A 45 18.22 10.90 19.82
CA SER A 45 17.36 11.81 19.06
C SER A 45 17.37 11.43 17.57
N HIS A 46 17.52 12.40 16.66
CA HIS A 46 17.44 12.18 15.23
C HIS A 46 18.70 11.51 14.66
N LEU A 47 18.50 10.63 13.69
CA LEU A 47 19.53 10.14 12.78
C LEU A 47 19.22 10.63 11.37
N PHE A 48 20.01 11.57 10.87
CA PHE A 48 19.94 12.06 9.51
C PHE A 48 20.91 11.31 8.62
N VAL A 49 20.39 10.75 7.53
CA VAL A 49 21.17 10.15 6.46
C VAL A 49 20.87 10.94 5.18
N GLY A 50 21.85 11.72 4.73
CA GLY A 50 21.64 12.77 3.73
C GLY A 50 20.85 13.93 4.30
N ASP A 51 21.49 14.80 5.09
CA ASP A 51 20.82 15.99 5.63
C ASP A 51 20.59 17.02 4.51
N GLN A 52 21.67 17.71 4.10
CA GLN A 52 21.70 18.55 2.90
C GLN A 52 22.54 17.95 1.77
N GLY A 53 23.39 16.96 2.09
CA GLY A 53 24.28 16.29 1.15
C GLY A 53 23.82 14.87 0.82
N THR A 54 24.80 13.99 0.59
CA THR A 54 24.56 12.55 0.37
C THR A 54 25.00 11.75 1.59
N GLY A 55 24.12 10.91 2.12
CA GLY A 55 24.44 9.98 3.20
C GLY A 55 24.06 8.55 2.85
N ALA A 56 24.87 7.60 3.29
CA ALA A 56 24.59 6.18 3.19
C ALA A 56 24.74 5.49 4.55
N LEU A 57 23.79 4.65 4.91
CA LEU A 57 23.81 3.79 6.10
C LEU A 57 23.68 2.33 5.70
N ASN A 58 24.67 1.51 6.06
CA ASN A 58 24.62 0.06 5.84
C ASN A 58 24.59 -0.66 7.19
N ILE A 59 23.60 -1.52 7.40
CA ILE A 59 23.44 -2.33 8.60
C ILE A 59 23.43 -3.79 8.15
N SER A 60 24.42 -4.57 8.57
CA SER A 60 24.60 -5.94 8.07
C SER A 60 25.07 -6.94 9.12
N LYS A 61 24.85 -8.23 8.82
CA LYS A 61 25.35 -9.38 9.59
C LYS A 61 25.08 -9.30 11.11
N GLY A 62 23.90 -8.82 11.50
CA GLY A 62 23.52 -8.71 12.91
C GLY A 62 23.83 -7.36 13.57
N GLY A 63 24.25 -6.36 12.79
CA GLY A 63 24.42 -4.99 13.26
C GLY A 63 23.10 -4.35 13.68
N LYS A 64 23.15 -3.40 14.63
CA LYS A 64 21.94 -2.78 15.19
C LYS A 64 22.05 -1.27 15.25
N VAL A 65 21.03 -0.58 14.74
CA VAL A 65 20.90 0.87 14.82
C VAL A 65 19.59 1.24 15.49
N SER A 66 19.61 2.25 16.34
CA SER A 66 18.40 2.82 16.91
C SER A 66 18.42 4.34 16.97
N ASN A 67 17.24 4.95 16.85
CA ASN A 67 17.03 6.38 16.99
C ASN A 67 15.60 6.74 17.39
N LEU A 68 15.39 7.98 17.82
CA LEU A 68 14.03 8.53 17.94
C LEU A 68 13.43 8.74 16.54
N SER A 69 14.08 9.53 15.69
CA SER A 69 13.60 9.82 14.32
C SER A 69 14.66 9.51 13.29
N GLY A 70 14.38 8.57 12.39
CA GLY A 70 15.25 8.19 11.29
C GLY A 70 14.82 8.96 10.06
N ILE A 71 15.73 9.67 9.43
CA ILE A 71 15.41 10.57 8.31
C ILE A 71 16.39 10.31 7.17
N LEU A 72 15.89 9.80 6.05
CA LEU A 72 16.63 9.64 4.80
C LEU A 72 16.26 10.77 3.84
N GLY A 73 17.24 11.57 3.40
CA GLY A 73 17.00 12.69 2.48
C GLY A 73 16.21 13.82 3.16
N ASN A 74 16.84 14.52 4.11
CA ASN A 74 16.17 15.50 4.97
C ASN A 74 15.66 16.73 4.20
N LEU A 75 16.56 17.45 3.52
CA LEU A 75 16.25 18.70 2.81
C LEU A 75 16.17 18.53 1.29
N ALA A 76 15.56 19.52 0.61
CA ALA A 76 15.46 19.52 -0.83
C ALA A 76 16.83 19.35 -1.51
N GLY A 77 16.93 18.41 -2.44
CA GLY A 77 18.16 18.08 -3.16
C GLY A 77 19.13 17.13 -2.44
N SER A 78 18.87 16.78 -1.16
CA SER A 78 19.67 15.79 -0.45
C SER A 78 19.30 14.35 -0.82
N ILE A 79 20.25 13.43 -0.60
CA ILE A 79 20.11 12.00 -0.93
C ILE A 79 20.47 11.19 0.31
N GLY A 80 19.49 10.48 0.86
CA GLY A 80 19.70 9.52 1.95
C GLY A 80 19.44 8.10 1.50
N THR A 81 20.39 7.20 1.70
CA THR A 81 20.18 5.77 1.44
C THR A 81 20.46 4.94 2.68
N ALA A 82 19.64 3.91 2.91
CA ALA A 82 19.88 2.93 3.95
C ALA A 82 19.64 1.51 3.45
N THR A 83 20.50 0.59 3.88
CA THR A 83 20.37 -0.85 3.63
C THR A 83 20.38 -1.59 4.96
N VAL A 84 19.38 -2.44 5.20
CA VAL A 84 19.32 -3.37 6.32
C VAL A 84 19.33 -4.79 5.77
N ASP A 85 20.49 -5.44 5.87
CA ASP A 85 20.79 -6.70 5.17
C ASP A 85 21.17 -7.82 6.14
N GLY A 86 20.54 -8.98 5.98
CA GLY A 86 20.91 -10.19 6.71
C GLY A 86 20.15 -10.37 8.02
N ALA A 87 19.94 -11.64 8.37
CA ALA A 87 19.26 -12.05 9.60
C ALA A 87 19.88 -11.39 10.86
N GLY A 88 19.02 -10.83 11.70
CA GLY A 88 19.39 -10.17 12.95
C GLY A 88 19.91 -8.74 12.79
N SER A 89 20.09 -8.24 11.57
CA SER A 89 20.36 -6.83 11.31
C SER A 89 19.08 -6.02 11.56
N THR A 90 19.17 -4.99 12.40
CA THR A 90 17.98 -4.23 12.81
C THR A 90 18.15 -2.73 12.77
N TRP A 91 17.11 -2.01 12.32
CA TRP A 91 16.99 -0.57 12.51
C TRP A 91 15.68 -0.21 13.23
N ALA A 92 15.79 0.26 14.47
CA ALA A 92 14.64 0.62 15.30
C ALA A 92 14.44 2.13 15.38
N ASN A 93 13.22 2.58 15.11
CA ASN A 93 12.84 3.98 15.04
C ASN A 93 11.58 4.22 15.87
N ALA A 94 11.40 5.40 16.48
CA ALA A 94 10.07 5.84 16.90
C ALA A 94 9.30 6.42 15.70
N ALA A 95 9.96 7.19 14.84
CA ALA A 95 9.44 7.61 13.54
C ALA A 95 10.48 7.43 12.45
N LEU A 96 10.05 7.04 11.26
CA LEU A 96 10.93 6.86 10.10
C LEU A 96 10.38 7.60 8.88
N ALA A 97 11.18 8.52 8.33
CA ALA A 97 10.89 9.21 7.08
C ALA A 97 11.92 8.81 6.01
N VAL A 98 11.46 8.11 4.98
CA VAL A 98 12.21 7.79 3.78
C VAL A 98 11.85 8.81 2.71
N GLY A 99 12.69 9.82 2.54
CA GLY A 99 12.42 11.00 1.74
C GLY A 99 11.62 12.01 2.56
N ASN A 100 12.29 12.86 3.32
CA ASN A 100 11.61 13.90 4.09
C ASN A 100 11.22 15.07 3.19
N ALA A 101 12.18 15.92 2.80
CA ALA A 101 12.02 16.91 1.71
C ALA A 101 12.93 16.60 0.49
N GLY A 102 13.86 15.66 0.65
CA GLY A 102 14.78 15.21 -0.40
C GLY A 102 14.41 13.87 -1.02
N PHE A 103 15.43 13.16 -1.51
CA PHE A 103 15.32 11.78 -1.96
C PHE A 103 15.80 10.83 -0.86
N GLY A 104 14.93 9.91 -0.44
CA GLY A 104 15.28 8.83 0.47
C GLY A 104 15.06 7.46 -0.17
N ALA A 105 15.97 6.53 0.07
CA ALA A 105 15.83 5.13 -0.33
C ALA A 105 16.17 4.18 0.82
N LEU A 106 15.27 3.25 1.13
CA LEU A 106 15.47 2.19 2.12
C LEU A 106 15.33 0.83 1.45
N THR A 107 16.34 -0.02 1.63
CA THR A 107 16.29 -1.43 1.23
C THR A 107 16.41 -2.33 2.44
N ILE A 108 15.49 -3.28 2.58
CA ILE A 108 15.46 -4.30 3.63
C ILE A 108 15.51 -5.65 2.94
N THR A 109 16.53 -6.46 3.23
CA THR A 109 16.76 -7.70 2.49
C THR A 109 17.40 -8.80 3.33
N ASN A 110 17.30 -10.04 2.84
CA ASN A 110 17.95 -11.23 3.41
C ASN A 110 17.67 -11.45 4.91
N GLY A 111 16.47 -11.12 5.39
CA GLY A 111 16.09 -11.27 6.79
C GLY A 111 16.40 -10.05 7.68
N GLY A 112 16.72 -8.90 7.07
CA GLY A 112 16.84 -7.63 7.79
C GLY A 112 15.49 -7.16 8.35
N ALA A 113 15.51 -6.42 9.46
CA ALA A 113 14.28 -5.94 10.10
C ALA A 113 14.33 -4.43 10.40
N VAL A 114 13.28 -3.71 10.03
CA VAL A 114 13.08 -2.30 10.38
C VAL A 114 11.80 -2.15 11.18
N THR A 115 11.88 -1.41 12.27
CA THR A 115 10.70 -1.05 13.07
C THR A 115 10.54 0.45 13.18
N SER A 116 9.30 0.90 13.17
CA SER A 116 8.89 2.29 13.42
C SER A 116 7.59 2.32 14.23
N SER A 117 7.30 3.40 14.96
CA SER A 117 5.91 3.63 15.38
C SER A 117 5.08 4.16 14.22
N VAL A 118 5.59 5.16 13.51
CA VAL A 118 5.00 5.69 12.27
C VAL A 118 6.03 5.68 11.14
N GLY A 119 5.60 5.32 9.94
CA GLY A 119 6.43 5.25 8.74
C GLY A 119 5.95 6.18 7.64
N TYR A 120 6.88 6.87 6.99
CA TYR A 120 6.63 7.72 5.83
C TYR A 120 7.56 7.33 4.69
N ALA A 121 7.01 7.01 3.52
CA ALA A 121 7.73 7.03 2.26
C ALA A 121 7.28 8.28 1.51
N SER A 122 8.12 9.33 1.53
CA SER A 122 7.82 10.70 1.10
C SER A 122 6.94 11.48 2.09
N TYR A 123 7.55 12.38 2.88
CA TYR A 123 6.89 13.20 3.88
C TYR A 123 6.39 14.54 3.29
N ASP A 124 7.28 15.37 2.75
CA ASP A 124 6.96 16.72 2.26
C ASP A 124 6.68 16.77 0.75
N VAL A 125 6.07 17.88 0.33
CA VAL A 125 5.84 18.22 -1.08
C VAL A 125 7.16 18.21 -1.86
N GLY A 126 7.16 17.54 -3.01
CA GLY A 126 8.32 17.44 -3.89
C GLY A 126 9.38 16.41 -3.47
N SER A 127 9.25 15.81 -2.28
CA SER A 127 10.12 14.71 -1.85
C SER A 127 9.84 13.41 -2.59
N LYS A 128 10.81 12.49 -2.53
CA LYS A 128 10.69 11.15 -3.09
C LYS A 128 11.16 10.12 -2.08
N GLY A 129 10.29 9.18 -1.74
CA GLY A 129 10.58 8.07 -0.84
C GLY A 129 10.47 6.74 -1.57
N LEU A 130 11.55 5.95 -1.59
CA LEU A 130 11.57 4.61 -2.18
C LEU A 130 11.90 3.58 -1.11
N VAL A 131 10.98 2.65 -0.85
CA VAL A 131 11.20 1.55 0.08
C VAL A 131 11.07 0.21 -0.64
N THR A 132 12.04 -0.67 -0.42
CA THR A 132 12.04 -2.05 -0.92
C THR A 132 12.20 -3.01 0.25
N VAL A 133 11.25 -3.93 0.40
CA VAL A 133 11.29 -5.03 1.37
C VAL A 133 11.34 -6.34 0.57
N ASN A 134 12.51 -6.95 0.50
CA ASN A 134 12.77 -8.02 -0.46
C ASN A 134 13.40 -9.26 0.19
N GLY A 135 12.80 -10.42 -0.04
CA GLY A 135 13.31 -11.70 0.44
C GLY A 135 12.65 -12.14 1.74
N ALA A 136 12.56 -13.45 1.93
CA ALA A 136 11.99 -14.08 3.12
C ALA A 136 12.55 -13.49 4.42
N ASP A 137 11.69 -13.37 5.42
CA ASP A 137 11.96 -12.81 6.75
C ASP A 137 12.41 -11.34 6.77
N SER A 138 12.47 -10.66 5.62
CA SER A 138 12.75 -9.22 5.56
C SER A 138 11.49 -8.46 5.93
N THR A 139 11.59 -7.57 6.94
CA THR A 139 10.40 -6.96 7.54
C THR A 139 10.49 -5.45 7.70
N TRP A 140 9.37 -4.77 7.44
CA TRP A 140 9.12 -3.41 7.92
C TRP A 140 7.83 -3.37 8.75
N THR A 141 7.98 -3.21 10.06
CA THR A 141 6.86 -3.23 11.00
C THR A 141 6.64 -1.83 11.58
N ASN A 142 5.44 -1.29 11.36
CA ASN A 142 4.98 -0.05 11.97
C ASN A 142 3.94 -0.36 13.05
N THR A 143 4.08 0.20 14.25
CA THR A 143 3.07 -0.05 15.32
C THR A 143 1.82 0.82 15.19
N SER A 144 1.86 1.87 14.36
CA SER A 144 0.76 2.76 13.99
C SER A 144 0.75 2.90 12.47
N ASP A 145 0.74 4.12 11.95
CA ASP A 145 0.34 4.39 10.58
C ASP A 145 1.52 4.26 9.61
N LEU A 146 1.21 3.88 8.38
CA LEU A 146 2.15 3.87 7.27
C LEU A 146 1.61 4.73 6.13
N PHE A 147 2.40 5.73 5.73
CA PHE A 147 2.08 6.64 4.64
C PHE A 147 3.02 6.41 3.46
N ILE A 148 2.46 5.98 2.33
CA ILE A 148 3.16 5.89 1.04
C ILE A 148 2.68 7.06 0.18
N GLY A 149 3.51 8.10 0.08
CA GLY A 149 3.14 9.37 -0.54
C GLY A 149 2.28 10.22 0.40
N PHE A 150 2.86 10.73 1.48
CA PHE A 150 2.15 11.60 2.43
C PHE A 150 1.77 12.92 1.73
N GLN A 151 2.75 13.78 1.43
CA GLN A 151 2.57 15.00 0.62
C GLN A 151 3.40 15.00 -0.68
N GLY A 152 4.28 14.01 -0.89
CA GLY A 152 5.09 13.88 -2.10
C GLY A 152 4.86 12.58 -2.86
N GLN A 153 5.93 12.03 -3.46
CA GLN A 153 5.89 10.80 -4.26
C GLN A 153 6.53 9.64 -3.48
N GLY A 154 5.70 8.75 -2.96
CA GLY A 154 6.14 7.56 -2.22
C GLY A 154 5.97 6.28 -3.00
N SER A 155 6.93 5.37 -2.88
CA SER A 155 6.87 4.03 -3.45
C SER A 155 7.26 2.97 -2.42
N LEU A 156 6.48 1.89 -2.36
CA LEU A 156 6.78 0.69 -1.59
C LEU A 156 6.75 -0.54 -2.50
N THR A 157 7.82 -1.32 -2.48
CA THR A 157 7.89 -2.64 -3.12
C THR A 157 8.08 -3.71 -2.05
N VAL A 158 7.21 -4.72 -2.06
CA VAL A 158 7.32 -5.91 -1.21
C VAL A 158 7.42 -7.14 -2.11
N SER A 159 8.53 -7.86 -2.05
CA SER A 159 8.81 -8.94 -2.99
C SER A 159 9.54 -10.13 -2.38
N ASN A 160 9.47 -11.28 -3.07
CA ASN A 160 10.21 -12.51 -2.75
C ASN A 160 10.05 -12.98 -1.29
N GLY A 161 8.85 -12.83 -0.70
CA GLY A 161 8.58 -13.25 0.67
C GLY A 161 8.83 -12.17 1.74
N GLY A 162 9.04 -10.92 1.34
CA GLY A 162 9.12 -9.79 2.27
C GLY A 162 7.77 -9.50 2.93
N ALA A 163 7.78 -8.87 4.12
CA ALA A 163 6.56 -8.55 4.85
C ALA A 163 6.55 -7.12 5.39
N VAL A 164 5.41 -6.45 5.22
CA VAL A 164 5.14 -5.12 5.78
C VAL A 164 3.89 -5.18 6.63
N SER A 165 3.90 -4.52 7.79
CA SER A 165 2.71 -4.38 8.63
C SER A 165 2.59 -3.01 9.28
N ASN A 166 1.35 -2.60 9.51
CA ASN A 166 0.97 -1.34 10.15
C ASN A 166 -0.48 -1.41 10.67
N ALA A 167 -0.91 -0.37 11.40
CA ALA A 167 -2.30 -0.22 11.80
C ALA A 167 -3.15 0.33 10.65
N LEU A 168 -2.98 1.62 10.34
CA LEU A 168 -3.66 2.31 9.22
C LEU A 168 -2.69 2.50 8.06
N GLY A 169 -3.13 2.17 6.84
CA GLY A 169 -2.34 2.32 5.62
C GLY A 169 -2.87 3.45 4.74
N TYR A 170 -2.01 4.32 4.26
CA TYR A 170 -2.35 5.40 3.34
C TYR A 170 -1.48 5.36 2.09
N VAL A 171 -2.09 5.36 0.91
CA VAL A 171 -1.41 5.42 -0.39
C VAL A 171 -1.91 6.66 -1.12
N GLY A 172 -1.10 7.71 -1.18
CA GLY A 172 -1.51 9.02 -1.68
C GLY A 172 -2.43 9.75 -0.69
N ASP A 173 -1.85 10.28 0.39
CA ASP A 173 -2.60 10.81 1.52
C ASP A 173 -3.16 12.22 1.27
N PHE A 174 -2.32 13.20 0.95
CA PHE A 174 -2.73 14.60 0.71
C PHE A 174 -3.02 14.92 -0.76
N ALA A 175 -3.77 16.00 -0.99
CA ALA A 175 -4.02 16.51 -2.34
C ALA A 175 -2.71 16.81 -3.08
N GLY A 176 -2.57 16.28 -4.30
CA GLY A 176 -1.36 16.41 -5.12
C GLY A 176 -0.25 15.42 -4.80
N SER A 177 -0.38 14.60 -3.74
CA SER A 177 0.57 13.52 -3.46
C SER A 177 0.28 12.29 -4.32
N THR A 178 1.28 11.41 -4.45
CA THR A 178 1.14 10.13 -5.15
C THR A 178 1.80 9.01 -4.34
N GLY A 179 1.03 7.97 -4.07
CA GLY A 179 1.53 6.72 -3.51
C GLY A 179 1.46 5.59 -4.53
N THR A 180 2.50 4.76 -4.57
CA THR A 180 2.54 3.53 -5.38
C THR A 180 3.01 2.36 -4.54
N VAL A 181 2.25 1.26 -4.51
CA VAL A 181 2.61 0.03 -3.80
C VAL A 181 2.59 -1.16 -4.76
N PHE A 182 3.62 -1.99 -4.68
CA PHE A 182 3.73 -3.26 -5.40
C PHE A 182 3.97 -4.40 -4.41
N VAL A 183 3.07 -5.37 -4.35
CA VAL A 183 3.21 -6.58 -3.53
C VAL A 183 3.25 -7.79 -4.46
N ASP A 184 4.41 -8.40 -4.58
CA ASP A 184 4.70 -9.34 -5.66
C ASP A 184 5.40 -10.62 -5.22
N GLY A 185 4.91 -11.73 -5.74
CA GLY A 185 5.50 -13.03 -5.53
C GLY A 185 4.97 -13.74 -4.27
N PRO A 186 5.08 -15.08 -4.22
CA PRO A 186 4.54 -15.87 -3.12
C PRO A 186 5.15 -15.49 -1.77
N GLY A 187 4.29 -15.35 -0.76
CA GLY A 187 4.69 -15.02 0.61
C GLY A 187 4.99 -13.53 0.83
N SER A 188 4.98 -12.71 -0.21
CA SER A 188 5.09 -11.26 -0.06
C SER A 188 3.78 -10.70 0.49
N THR A 189 3.84 -9.98 1.61
CA THR A 189 2.64 -9.55 2.33
C THR A 189 2.67 -8.08 2.74
N TRP A 190 1.51 -7.43 2.67
CA TRP A 190 1.26 -6.17 3.36
C TRP A 190 -0.03 -6.26 4.19
N SER A 191 0.11 -6.21 5.51
CA SER A 191 -1.00 -6.39 6.45
C SER A 191 -1.28 -5.11 7.24
N ASN A 192 -2.49 -4.60 7.11
CA ASN A 192 -3.01 -3.49 7.88
C ASN A 192 -3.96 -4.07 8.93
N SER A 193 -3.74 -3.79 10.22
CA SER A 193 -4.64 -4.29 11.27
C SER A 193 -5.93 -3.48 11.38
N ALA A 194 -6.01 -2.34 10.70
CA ALA A 194 -7.16 -1.48 10.55
C ALA A 194 -7.33 -1.11 9.07
N ASP A 195 -7.78 0.12 8.78
CA ASP A 195 -8.16 0.54 7.44
C ASP A 195 -6.98 0.74 6.48
N LEU A 196 -7.29 0.58 5.19
CA LEU A 196 -6.43 0.91 4.06
C LEU A 196 -7.10 1.96 3.15
N TYR A 197 -6.42 3.09 2.95
CA TYR A 197 -6.84 4.17 2.07
C TYR A 197 -5.97 4.19 0.81
N VAL A 198 -6.55 3.87 -0.34
CA VAL A 198 -5.89 3.98 -1.66
C VAL A 198 -6.44 5.20 -2.38
N GLY A 199 -5.66 6.28 -2.41
CA GLY A 199 -6.10 7.61 -2.82
C GLY A 199 -6.99 8.22 -1.74
N ASN A 200 -6.39 8.75 -0.66
CA ASN A 200 -7.15 9.36 0.43
C ASN A 200 -7.69 10.74 0.01
N LEU A 201 -6.81 11.73 -0.12
CA LEU A 201 -7.06 13.02 -0.77
C LEU A 201 -6.26 13.16 -2.06
N GLY A 202 -5.22 12.33 -2.25
CA GLY A 202 -4.32 12.33 -3.40
C GLY A 202 -4.58 11.19 -4.39
N ALA A 203 -3.52 10.76 -5.08
CA ALA A 203 -3.55 9.64 -6.00
C ALA A 203 -2.86 8.40 -5.39
N GLY A 204 -3.60 7.30 -5.27
CA GLY A 204 -3.06 6.03 -4.76
C GLY A 204 -3.15 4.92 -5.79
N ASN A 205 -2.07 4.16 -5.94
CA ASN A 205 -2.01 3.00 -6.83
C ASN A 205 -1.44 1.80 -6.06
N VAL A 206 -2.17 0.68 -6.05
CA VAL A 206 -1.73 -0.58 -5.45
C VAL A 206 -1.81 -1.69 -6.49
N THR A 207 -0.74 -2.47 -6.60
CA THR A 207 -0.68 -3.63 -7.48
C THR A 207 -0.27 -4.86 -6.68
N ILE A 208 -1.04 -5.93 -6.80
CA ILE A 208 -0.81 -7.22 -6.14
C ILE A 208 -0.67 -8.28 -7.22
N THR A 209 0.51 -8.90 -7.33
CA THR A 209 0.83 -9.81 -8.43
C THR A 209 1.53 -11.08 -8.00
N ASN A 210 1.46 -12.10 -8.87
CA ASN A 210 2.26 -13.34 -8.77
C ASN A 210 2.19 -14.06 -7.41
N GLY A 211 1.05 -14.02 -6.72
CA GLY A 211 0.91 -14.66 -5.41
C GLY A 211 1.19 -13.75 -4.20
N GLY A 212 1.33 -12.44 -4.42
CA GLY A 212 1.37 -11.45 -3.34
C GLY A 212 0.02 -11.33 -2.63
N ALA A 213 0.03 -10.88 -1.38
CA ALA A 213 -1.18 -10.78 -0.56
C ALA A 213 -1.27 -9.46 0.22
N ILE A 214 -2.46 -8.85 0.22
CA ILE A 214 -2.79 -7.72 1.09
C ILE A 214 -4.00 -8.07 1.98
N SER A 215 -3.96 -7.61 3.23
CA SER A 215 -5.10 -7.69 4.15
C SER A 215 -5.34 -6.37 4.87
N ASN A 216 -6.61 -6.03 5.12
CA ASN A 216 -7.01 -4.89 5.95
C ASN A 216 -8.41 -5.14 6.55
N ASP A 217 -8.81 -4.25 7.48
CA ASP A 217 -10.19 -4.19 7.97
C ASP A 217 -11.07 -3.53 6.90
N THR A 218 -11.20 -2.19 6.89
CA THR A 218 -11.93 -1.49 5.83
C THR A 218 -11.00 -0.93 4.75
N ALA A 219 -11.34 -1.11 3.48
CA ALA A 219 -10.63 -0.49 2.36
C ALA A 219 -11.46 0.61 1.70
N TYR A 220 -10.82 1.76 1.45
CA TYR A 220 -11.38 2.87 0.70
C TYR A 220 -10.50 3.15 -0.53
N VAL A 221 -11.04 2.92 -1.73
CA VAL A 221 -10.38 3.21 -3.01
C VAL A 221 -11.00 4.48 -3.60
N GLY A 222 -10.25 5.58 -3.63
CA GLY A 222 -10.77 6.91 -3.94
C GLY A 222 -11.65 7.43 -2.80
N ASN A 223 -11.02 7.76 -1.66
CA ASN A 223 -11.72 8.05 -0.42
C ASN A 223 -12.47 9.39 -0.44
N SER A 224 -11.78 10.47 -0.84
CA SER A 224 -12.31 11.84 -0.76
C SER A 224 -12.66 12.44 -2.13
N ALA A 225 -13.50 13.46 -2.15
CA ALA A 225 -13.81 14.18 -3.39
C ALA A 225 -12.54 14.70 -4.08
N GLY A 226 -12.40 14.42 -5.38
CA GLY A 226 -11.21 14.76 -6.18
C GLY A 226 -10.02 13.80 -6.04
N SER A 227 -10.05 12.86 -5.10
CA SER A 227 -9.03 11.80 -4.99
C SER A 227 -9.23 10.70 -6.04
N THR A 228 -8.14 10.00 -6.35
CA THR A 228 -8.16 8.85 -7.27
C THR A 228 -7.46 7.66 -6.64
N GLY A 229 -8.18 6.54 -6.51
CA GLY A 229 -7.63 5.26 -6.07
C GLY A 229 -7.68 4.23 -7.18
N MET A 230 -6.60 3.48 -7.37
CA MET A 230 -6.53 2.37 -8.30
C MET A 230 -5.91 1.15 -7.63
N VAL A 231 -6.58 0.01 -7.73
CA VAL A 231 -6.07 -1.28 -7.25
C VAL A 231 -6.13 -2.31 -8.36
N PHE A 232 -5.01 -2.99 -8.61
CA PHE A 232 -4.89 -4.09 -9.56
C PHE A 232 -4.50 -5.36 -8.79
N VAL A 233 -5.37 -6.37 -8.80
CA VAL A 233 -5.10 -7.69 -8.23
C VAL A 233 -5.02 -8.67 -9.39
N ASP A 234 -3.88 -9.31 -9.57
CA ASP A 234 -3.59 -10.01 -10.83
C ASP A 234 -2.70 -11.23 -10.66
N GLY A 235 -2.99 -12.25 -11.45
CA GLY A 235 -2.26 -13.50 -11.44
C GLY A 235 -2.75 -14.47 -10.37
N ALA A 236 -2.64 -15.75 -10.69
CA ALA A 236 -3.09 -16.83 -9.84
C ALA A 236 -2.44 -16.79 -8.46
N GLY A 237 -3.26 -16.90 -7.42
CA GLY A 237 -2.81 -16.88 -6.03
C GLY A 237 -2.60 -15.49 -5.43
N SER A 238 -2.68 -14.42 -6.22
CA SER A 238 -2.68 -13.06 -5.67
C SER A 238 -4.00 -12.79 -4.94
N THR A 239 -3.91 -12.23 -3.72
CA THR A 239 -5.08 -12.04 -2.87
C THR A 239 -5.20 -10.64 -2.27
N TRP A 240 -6.44 -10.18 -2.13
CA TRP A 240 -6.78 -9.03 -1.31
C TRP A 240 -7.98 -9.32 -0.41
N THR A 241 -7.75 -9.35 0.90
CA THR A 241 -8.78 -9.68 1.91
C THR A 241 -9.16 -8.44 2.71
N ASN A 242 -10.45 -8.15 2.79
CA ASN A 242 -11.03 -7.00 3.48
C ASN A 242 -12.15 -7.49 4.41
N ALA A 243 -12.45 -6.76 5.47
CA ALA A 243 -13.75 -6.81 6.14
C ALA A 243 -14.77 -6.03 5.31
N ASP A 244 -14.53 -4.76 4.98
CA ASP A 244 -15.41 -3.99 4.09
C ASP A 244 -14.62 -3.34 2.96
N LEU A 245 -15.23 -3.22 1.77
CA LEU A 245 -14.57 -2.68 0.58
C LEU A 245 -15.43 -1.62 -0.12
N PHE A 246 -14.94 -0.39 -0.14
CA PHE A 246 -15.55 0.76 -0.81
C PHE A 246 -14.71 1.19 -2.01
N VAL A 247 -15.25 1.00 -3.22
CA VAL A 247 -14.63 1.44 -4.48
C VAL A 247 -15.35 2.68 -4.99
N GLY A 248 -14.67 3.83 -4.98
CA GLY A 248 -15.26 5.14 -5.20
C GLY A 248 -16.09 5.57 -3.99
N SER A 249 -15.43 5.86 -2.87
CA SER A 249 -16.11 6.29 -1.63
C SER A 249 -16.75 7.68 -1.83
N ALA A 250 -16.00 8.77 -1.73
CA ALA A 250 -16.39 10.10 -2.22
C ALA A 250 -15.61 10.53 -3.48
N GLY A 251 -14.53 9.82 -3.83
CA GLY A 251 -13.67 10.12 -4.97
C GLY A 251 -13.95 9.22 -6.19
N THR A 252 -12.91 9.04 -7.01
CA THR A 252 -12.90 8.06 -8.10
C THR A 252 -12.10 6.84 -7.69
N GLY A 253 -12.74 5.67 -7.65
CA GLY A 253 -12.08 4.41 -7.32
C GLY A 253 -12.18 3.41 -8.46
N THR A 254 -11.09 2.69 -8.72
CA THR A 254 -11.06 1.58 -9.68
C THR A 254 -10.39 0.36 -9.06
N LEU A 255 -11.06 -0.78 -9.16
CA LEU A 255 -10.52 -2.09 -8.80
C LEU A 255 -10.60 -3.01 -10.01
N VAL A 256 -9.48 -3.65 -10.35
CA VAL A 256 -9.41 -4.68 -11.39
C VAL A 256 -8.92 -5.97 -10.76
N ILE A 257 -9.65 -7.05 -11.01
CA ILE A 257 -9.38 -8.40 -10.52
C ILE A 257 -9.22 -9.29 -11.74
N SER A 258 -8.02 -9.83 -11.93
CA SER A 258 -7.64 -10.46 -13.20
C SER A 258 -6.72 -11.67 -13.05
N HIS A 259 -6.62 -12.45 -14.15
CA HIS A 259 -5.77 -13.62 -14.34
C HIS A 259 -5.73 -14.64 -13.18
N GLY A 260 -6.88 -14.95 -12.58
CA GLY A 260 -6.98 -15.99 -11.55
C GLY A 260 -6.74 -15.51 -10.12
N SER A 261 -6.74 -14.19 -9.90
CA SER A 261 -6.62 -13.58 -8.57
C SER A 261 -7.93 -13.64 -7.78
N THR A 262 -7.85 -13.40 -6.47
CA THR A 262 -9.00 -13.46 -5.56
C THR A 262 -9.09 -12.21 -4.69
N VAL A 263 -10.28 -11.61 -4.63
CA VAL A 263 -10.61 -10.57 -3.66
C VAL A 263 -11.77 -11.03 -2.80
N SER A 264 -11.71 -10.75 -1.50
CA SER A 264 -12.83 -10.99 -0.59
C SER A 264 -13.12 -9.79 0.30
N SER A 265 -14.40 -9.61 0.60
CA SER A 265 -14.94 -8.64 1.55
C SER A 265 -16.14 -9.26 2.28
N ASP A 266 -16.56 -8.69 3.39
CA ASP A 266 -17.90 -8.89 3.93
C ASP A 266 -18.87 -8.05 3.10
N THR A 267 -18.80 -6.72 3.18
CA THR A 267 -19.62 -5.82 2.36
C THR A 267 -18.81 -5.22 1.21
N GLY A 268 -19.40 -5.20 0.02
CA GLY A 268 -18.86 -4.51 -1.15
C GLY A 268 -19.72 -3.31 -1.54
N VAL A 269 -19.12 -2.14 -1.74
CA VAL A 269 -19.82 -0.93 -2.19
C VAL A 269 -19.07 -0.29 -3.35
N ILE A 270 -19.75 -0.05 -4.47
CA ILE A 270 -19.22 0.63 -5.65
C ILE A 270 -19.98 1.95 -5.83
N GLY A 271 -19.29 3.08 -5.79
CA GLY A 271 -19.93 4.41 -5.85
C GLY A 271 -20.73 4.70 -4.58
N SER A 272 -20.04 4.84 -3.45
CA SER A 272 -20.66 4.92 -2.12
C SER A 272 -21.39 6.24 -1.88
N GLN A 273 -20.76 7.39 -2.11
CA GLN A 273 -21.32 8.71 -1.76
C GLN A 273 -21.81 9.49 -3.00
N ALA A 274 -22.65 10.49 -2.78
CA ALA A 274 -23.14 11.36 -3.85
C ALA A 274 -21.97 12.04 -4.58
N GLY A 275 -21.97 11.94 -5.92
CA GLY A 275 -20.90 12.49 -6.77
C GLY A 275 -19.65 11.62 -6.90
N SER A 276 -19.56 10.50 -6.16
CA SER A 276 -18.45 9.56 -6.32
C SER A 276 -18.61 8.66 -7.55
N THR A 277 -17.50 8.11 -8.04
CA THR A 277 -17.50 7.13 -9.14
C THR A 277 -16.67 5.92 -8.73
N GLY A 278 -17.31 4.76 -8.68
CA GLY A 278 -16.65 3.47 -8.46
C GLY A 278 -16.71 2.60 -9.69
N THR A 279 -15.64 1.88 -9.98
CA THR A 279 -15.60 0.86 -11.04
C THR A 279 -14.87 -0.39 -10.55
N VAL A 280 -15.53 -1.53 -10.67
CA VAL A 280 -14.93 -2.85 -10.43
C VAL A 280 -14.99 -3.66 -11.71
N ILE A 281 -13.86 -4.24 -12.10
CA ILE A 281 -13.73 -5.13 -13.26
C ILE A 281 -13.24 -6.49 -12.77
N VAL A 282 -13.99 -7.54 -13.06
CA VAL A 282 -13.62 -8.93 -12.77
C VAL A 282 -13.51 -9.68 -14.09
N ASP A 283 -12.28 -9.89 -14.54
CA ASP A 283 -12.00 -10.45 -15.85
C ASP A 283 -11.04 -11.64 -15.77
N ASN A 284 -11.00 -12.43 -16.83
CA ASN A 284 -10.25 -13.67 -16.97
C ASN A 284 -10.76 -14.81 -16.07
N ALA A 285 -10.68 -16.02 -16.64
CA ALA A 285 -11.14 -17.23 -15.98
C ALA A 285 -10.40 -17.45 -14.65
N GLY A 286 -11.16 -17.78 -13.60
CA GLY A 286 -10.64 -18.04 -12.26
C GLY A 286 -10.47 -16.78 -11.39
N SER A 287 -10.63 -15.58 -11.94
CA SER A 287 -10.64 -14.36 -11.14
C SER A 287 -11.94 -14.26 -10.35
N THR A 288 -11.86 -13.97 -9.05
CA THR A 288 -13.04 -13.98 -8.17
C THR A 288 -13.11 -12.76 -7.27
N TRP A 289 -14.34 -12.26 -7.08
CA TRP A 289 -14.68 -11.34 -5.98
C TRP A 289 -15.83 -11.92 -5.16
N THR A 290 -15.57 -12.25 -3.90
CA THR A 290 -16.56 -12.80 -2.98
C THR A 290 -16.90 -11.80 -1.89
N ASN A 291 -18.18 -11.47 -1.75
CA ASN A 291 -18.71 -10.72 -0.62
C ASN A 291 -19.46 -11.70 0.31
N SER A 292 -19.13 -11.73 1.60
CA SER A 292 -19.84 -12.61 2.55
C SER A 292 -21.24 -12.08 2.90
N ALA A 293 -21.42 -10.75 2.78
CA ALA A 293 -22.65 -10.00 2.96
C ALA A 293 -23.06 -9.29 1.65
N ASP A 294 -23.56 -8.05 1.76
CA ASP A 294 -24.22 -7.37 0.65
C ASP A 294 -23.25 -6.71 -0.35
N LEU A 295 -23.71 -6.61 -1.60
CA LEU A 295 -23.03 -5.89 -2.67
C LEU A 295 -23.91 -4.74 -3.20
N PHE A 296 -23.43 -3.52 -3.07
CA PHE A 296 -24.09 -2.32 -3.60
C PHE A 296 -23.36 -1.82 -4.86
N VAL A 297 -24.07 -1.75 -5.98
CA VAL A 297 -23.56 -1.16 -7.22
C VAL A 297 -24.29 0.15 -7.48
N GLY A 298 -23.63 1.27 -7.21
CA GLY A 298 -24.23 2.61 -7.20
C GLY A 298 -25.10 2.81 -5.96
N ASP A 299 -24.48 3.02 -4.78
CA ASP A 299 -25.20 3.24 -3.53
C ASP A 299 -25.84 4.64 -3.51
N TYR A 300 -25.08 5.70 -3.18
CA TYR A 300 -25.48 7.09 -3.42
C TYR A 300 -24.80 7.71 -4.65
N GLY A 301 -23.71 7.11 -5.13
CA GLY A 301 -22.90 7.60 -6.25
C GLY A 301 -23.17 6.87 -7.57
N THR A 302 -22.18 6.92 -8.46
CA THR A 302 -22.16 6.10 -9.69
C THR A 302 -21.29 4.88 -9.47
N GLY A 303 -21.87 3.68 -9.58
CA GLY A 303 -21.14 2.42 -9.46
C GLY A 303 -21.25 1.59 -10.71
N THR A 304 -20.11 1.05 -11.16
CA THR A 304 -20.04 0.13 -12.29
C THR A 304 -19.38 -1.18 -11.88
N LEU A 305 -20.05 -2.30 -12.14
CA LEU A 305 -19.50 -3.65 -12.05
C LEU A 305 -19.46 -4.27 -13.45
N ALA A 306 -18.28 -4.70 -13.90
CA ALA A 306 -18.12 -5.41 -15.15
C ALA A 306 -17.51 -6.80 -14.90
N ILE A 307 -18.17 -7.84 -15.39
CA ILE A 307 -17.74 -9.24 -15.29
C ILE A 307 -17.67 -9.78 -16.72
N SER A 308 -16.46 -10.11 -17.20
CA SER A 308 -16.25 -10.56 -18.58
C SER A 308 -15.87 -12.05 -18.69
N HIS A 309 -15.07 -12.57 -17.77
CA HIS A 309 -14.76 -14.01 -17.70
C HIS A 309 -14.48 -14.50 -16.26
N GLY A 310 -14.74 -13.65 -15.26
CA GLY A 310 -14.56 -13.98 -13.84
C GLY A 310 -15.87 -14.33 -13.13
N ALA A 311 -15.79 -14.45 -11.80
CA ALA A 311 -16.94 -14.75 -10.96
C ALA A 311 -17.10 -13.74 -9.82
N VAL A 312 -18.33 -13.29 -9.60
CA VAL A 312 -18.72 -12.49 -8.44
C VAL A 312 -19.76 -13.24 -7.63
N SER A 313 -19.64 -13.22 -6.30
CA SER A 313 -20.66 -13.75 -5.41
C SER A 313 -20.91 -12.82 -4.22
N ASN A 314 -22.14 -12.83 -3.71
CA ASN A 314 -22.56 -12.03 -2.56
C ASN A 314 -23.80 -12.61 -1.85
N GLY A 315 -24.12 -12.03 -0.69
CA GLY A 315 -25.37 -12.16 0.05
C GLY A 315 -26.57 -11.67 -0.77
N SER A 316 -26.95 -10.41 -0.55
CA SER A 316 -27.87 -9.69 -1.44
C SER A 316 -27.12 -8.68 -2.30
N ALA A 317 -27.68 -8.32 -3.45
CA ALA A 317 -27.17 -7.24 -4.28
C ALA A 317 -28.24 -6.19 -4.54
N ILE A 318 -27.83 -4.92 -4.55
CA ILE A 318 -28.68 -3.79 -4.95
C ILE A 318 -27.96 -2.96 -5.99
N ILE A 319 -28.58 -2.77 -7.16
CA ILE A 319 -28.08 -1.93 -8.25
C ILE A 319 -28.90 -0.64 -8.29
N GLY A 320 -28.26 0.52 -8.10
CA GLY A 320 -28.94 1.81 -8.00
C GLY A 320 -29.73 1.93 -6.69
N ALA A 321 -29.03 1.90 -5.55
CA ALA A 321 -29.66 1.69 -4.24
C ALA A 321 -30.42 2.90 -3.71
N LYS A 322 -29.90 4.13 -3.84
CA LYS A 322 -30.47 5.35 -3.24
C LYS A 322 -30.94 6.36 -4.29
N VAL A 323 -31.77 7.30 -3.85
CA VAL A 323 -32.29 8.37 -4.72
C VAL A 323 -31.12 9.14 -5.35
N GLY A 324 -31.14 9.26 -6.69
CA GLY A 324 -30.12 9.96 -7.45
C GLY A 324 -28.86 9.14 -7.77
N SER A 325 -28.74 7.91 -7.28
CA SER A 325 -27.61 7.03 -7.62
C SER A 325 -27.80 6.36 -8.97
N THR A 326 -26.68 5.93 -9.57
CA THR A 326 -26.65 5.16 -10.81
C THR A 326 -25.82 3.90 -10.60
N GLY A 327 -26.45 2.75 -10.69
CA GLY A 327 -25.80 1.44 -10.67
C GLY A 327 -25.83 0.80 -12.05
N MET A 328 -24.68 0.32 -12.52
CA MET A 328 -24.56 -0.43 -13.77
C MET A 328 -23.80 -1.72 -13.53
N ALA A 329 -24.39 -2.84 -13.93
CA ALA A 329 -23.72 -4.14 -13.93
C ALA A 329 -23.76 -4.76 -15.32
N PHE A 330 -22.61 -5.28 -15.76
CA PHE A 330 -22.44 -5.99 -17.03
C PHE A 330 -21.90 -7.38 -16.74
N VAL A 331 -22.62 -8.41 -17.17
CA VAL A 331 -22.18 -9.81 -17.09
C VAL A 331 -22.13 -10.36 -18.51
N ASP A 332 -20.94 -10.31 -19.09
CA ASP A 332 -20.72 -10.56 -20.50
C ASP A 332 -19.78 -11.74 -20.70
N GLY A 333 -20.06 -12.65 -21.61
CA GLY A 333 -19.13 -13.71 -21.99
C GLY A 333 -19.32 -15.05 -21.26
N VAL A 334 -18.86 -16.12 -21.91
CA VAL A 334 -18.97 -17.49 -21.36
C VAL A 334 -18.07 -17.63 -20.15
N GLY A 335 -18.65 -18.06 -19.02
CA GLY A 335 -17.93 -18.22 -17.75
C GLY A 335 -17.98 -16.99 -16.85
N ALA A 336 -18.44 -15.84 -17.35
CA ALA A 336 -18.81 -14.71 -16.50
C ALA A 336 -20.03 -15.10 -15.64
N THR A 337 -19.85 -15.11 -14.32
CA THR A 337 -20.91 -15.49 -13.38
C THR A 337 -21.09 -14.47 -12.27
N TRP A 338 -22.34 -14.21 -11.92
CA TRP A 338 -22.72 -13.45 -10.73
C TRP A 338 -23.76 -14.22 -9.92
N THR A 339 -23.39 -14.68 -8.73
CA THR A 339 -24.27 -15.47 -7.85
C THR A 339 -24.69 -14.67 -6.62
N ASN A 340 -25.99 -14.53 -6.42
CA ASN A 340 -26.58 -13.94 -5.23
C ASN A 340 -27.14 -15.09 -4.37
N SER A 341 -26.79 -15.12 -3.09
CA SER A 341 -27.24 -16.17 -2.18
C SER A 341 -28.57 -15.85 -1.49
N SER A 342 -29.06 -14.61 -1.63
CA SER A 342 -30.37 -14.20 -1.11
C SER A 342 -31.22 -13.46 -2.15
N SER A 343 -30.87 -12.23 -2.50
CA SER A 343 -31.72 -11.44 -3.40
C SER A 343 -30.93 -10.51 -4.30
N LEU A 344 -31.42 -10.30 -5.53
CA LEU A 344 -30.94 -9.24 -6.43
C LEU A 344 -32.04 -8.19 -6.66
N VAL A 345 -31.77 -6.96 -6.26
CA VAL A 345 -32.66 -5.80 -6.47
C VAL A 345 -32.10 -4.90 -7.56
N LEU A 346 -32.88 -4.72 -8.63
CA LEU A 346 -32.58 -3.79 -9.72
C LEU A 346 -33.40 -2.50 -9.56
N GLY A 347 -32.72 -1.39 -9.29
CA GLY A 347 -33.35 -0.08 -9.07
C GLY A 347 -34.06 -0.02 -7.73
N GLY A 348 -33.30 0.15 -6.64
CA GLY A 348 -33.85 0.33 -5.30
C GLY A 348 -34.64 1.64 -5.20
N TYR A 349 -33.93 2.75 -5.01
CA TYR A 349 -34.48 4.11 -5.16
C TYR A 349 -33.79 4.92 -6.26
N GLY A 350 -32.71 4.39 -6.84
CA GLY A 350 -31.92 4.99 -7.91
C GLY A 350 -32.12 4.31 -9.26
N ALA A 351 -31.30 4.71 -10.24
CA ALA A 351 -31.29 4.08 -11.56
C ALA A 351 -30.40 2.83 -11.53
N GLY A 352 -31.00 1.65 -11.65
CA GLY A 352 -30.27 0.38 -11.77
C GLY A 352 -30.33 -0.17 -13.19
N THR A 353 -29.18 -0.56 -13.75
CA THR A 353 -29.08 -1.27 -15.03
C THR A 353 -28.29 -2.56 -14.85
N LEU A 354 -28.85 -3.67 -15.35
CA LEU A 354 -28.17 -4.95 -15.48
C LEU A 354 -28.24 -5.41 -16.93
N ALA A 355 -27.10 -5.64 -17.54
CA ALA A 355 -26.97 -6.22 -18.87
C ALA A 355 -26.28 -7.58 -18.79
N ILE A 356 -26.89 -8.59 -19.41
CA ILE A 356 -26.35 -9.94 -19.49
C ILE A 356 -26.24 -10.31 -20.97
N SER A 357 -25.05 -10.67 -21.42
CA SER A 357 -24.78 -10.92 -22.85
C SER A 357 -23.74 -12.02 -23.07
N ASN A 358 -23.68 -12.52 -24.30
CA ASN A 358 -22.64 -13.46 -24.79
C ASN A 358 -22.41 -14.70 -23.91
N GLY A 359 -23.45 -15.20 -23.23
CA GLY A 359 -23.38 -16.39 -22.38
C GLY A 359 -23.06 -16.14 -20.91
N GLY A 360 -23.01 -14.87 -20.48
CA GLY A 360 -22.92 -14.51 -19.06
C GLY A 360 -24.13 -15.02 -18.27
N MET A 361 -23.94 -15.26 -16.98
CA MET A 361 -24.97 -15.88 -16.12
C MET A 361 -25.11 -15.13 -14.80
N VAL A 362 -26.35 -14.79 -14.45
CA VAL A 362 -26.71 -14.26 -13.14
C VAL A 362 -27.67 -15.22 -12.47
N THR A 363 -27.37 -15.61 -11.23
CA THR A 363 -28.20 -16.51 -10.44
C THR A 363 -28.56 -15.86 -9.10
N ASP A 364 -29.73 -16.22 -8.60
CA ASP A 364 -30.24 -15.83 -7.29
C ASP A 364 -30.83 -17.07 -6.61
N ALA A 365 -30.73 -17.15 -5.28
CA ALA A 365 -31.37 -18.23 -4.53
C ALA A 365 -32.89 -18.00 -4.47
N ALA A 366 -33.66 -19.08 -4.62
CA ALA A 366 -35.13 -19.04 -4.60
C ALA A 366 -35.71 -18.88 -3.19
#